data_AF-A0A644VCI8-F1
#
_entry.id   AF-A0A644VCI8-F1
#
_cell.length_a   1.000
_cell.length_b   1.000
_cell.length_c   1.000
_cell.angle_alpha   90.00
_cell.angle_beta   90.00
_cell.angle_gamma   90.00
#
_symmetry.space_group_name_H-M   'P 1'
#
loop_
_entity.id
_entity.type
_entity.pdbx_description
1 polymer ?
#
loop_
_entity_poly.entity_id
_entity_poly.type
_entity_poly.pdbx_seq_one_letter_code
_entity_poly.pdbx_strand_id
1 'polypeptide(L)'
;MHYNNPKGRILLIFLVISACFILESNVGAVLAADPLIPGSDDMVIAPADYEIVPIDDGTEIIENTPLLSLLLWRTEVLSFIDSLWRDTPYRDIVRNSVIPFTAAVLGFSIFIVFTRRKYPEKNPESTPAKILAYIRQHKFSSQKQIVDGVESSRGSVAYQLHRLQIEQKIFAAEVNGRTYYSAHPIDQESLEPVIYSILENETTKSIFKTLYLHPNLTRHEITGIIGKSPDTVYFHLKNFDGRLLTEVKEEGIYYYSLSPDANDAYFRMERGEVGGGERIMIET
;
A
#
# COMPACT_ATOMS: atom_id res chain seq x y z
N MET A 1 -32.38 47.55 33.98
CA MET A 1 -32.16 48.01 32.59
C MET A 1 -30.83 47.44 32.11
N HIS A 2 -30.83 46.27 31.47
CA HIS A 2 -29.63 45.69 30.87
C HIS A 2 -29.45 46.24 29.45
N TYR A 3 -28.31 46.87 29.20
CA TYR A 3 -27.94 47.49 27.93
C TYR A 3 -27.69 46.40 26.89
N ASN A 4 -28.69 46.16 26.03
CA ASN A 4 -28.60 45.23 24.90
C ASN A 4 -27.84 45.96 23.77
N ASN A 5 -26.50 46.00 23.84
CA ASN A 5 -25.69 46.71 22.85
C ASN A 5 -25.39 45.80 21.66
N PRO A 6 -26.08 45.94 20.51
CA PRO A 6 -25.88 45.08 19.34
C PRO A 6 -24.46 45.17 18.78
N LYS A 7 -23.76 46.29 19.01
CA LYS A 7 -22.37 46.48 18.56
C LYS A 7 -21.38 45.56 19.29
N GLY A 8 -21.63 45.26 20.56
CA GLY A 8 -20.80 44.35 21.34
C GLY A 8 -20.92 42.89 20.88
N ARG A 9 -22.12 42.48 20.44
CA ARG A 9 -22.37 41.14 19.89
C ARG A 9 -21.64 40.91 18.57
N ILE A 10 -21.66 41.92 17.69
CA ILE A 10 -20.96 41.85 16.40
C ILE A 10 -19.45 41.78 16.61
N LEU A 11 -18.90 42.57 17.55
CA LEU A 11 -17.48 42.55 17.88
C LEU A 11 -17.02 41.20 18.45
N LEU A 12 -17.85 40.59 19.32
CA LEU A 12 -17.55 39.29 19.91
C LEU A 12 -17.55 38.17 18.85
N ILE A 13 -18.53 38.17 17.95
CA ILE A 13 -18.61 37.22 16.84
C ILE A 13 -17.38 37.38 15.93
N PHE A 14 -16.98 38.62 15.62
CA PHE A 14 -15.76 38.88 14.85
C PHE A 14 -14.49 38.38 15.55
N LEU A 15 -14.37 38.60 16.86
CA LEU A 15 -13.22 38.12 17.65
C LEU A 15 -13.14 36.59 17.69
N VAL A 16 -14.27 35.90 17.84
CA VAL A 16 -14.33 34.44 17.82
C VAL A 16 -13.99 33.89 16.43
N ILE A 17 -14.52 34.50 15.37
CA ILE A 17 -14.19 34.12 13.98
C ILE A 17 -12.70 34.35 13.71
N SER A 18 -12.12 35.49 14.12
CA SER A 18 -10.69 35.76 13.98
C SER A 18 -9.83 34.77 14.78
N ALA A 19 -10.22 34.42 16.01
CA ALA A 19 -9.50 33.44 16.82
C ALA A 19 -9.53 32.05 16.19
N CYS A 20 -10.67 31.63 15.63
CA CYS A 20 -10.80 30.37 14.88
C CYS A 20 -9.92 30.36 13.62
N PHE A 21 -9.86 31.46 12.87
CA PHE A 21 -8.99 31.58 11.69
C PHE A 21 -7.50 31.54 12.06
N ILE A 22 -7.09 32.18 13.15
CA ILE A 22 -5.69 32.16 13.63
C ILE A 22 -5.29 30.74 14.08
N LEU A 23 -6.19 30.03 14.76
CA LEU A 23 -5.98 28.63 15.16
C LEU A 23 -5.87 27.69 13.94
N GLU A 24 -6.74 27.83 12.93
CA GLU A 24 -6.64 27.03 11.70
C GLU A 24 -5.33 27.31 10.93
N SER A 25 -4.90 28.57 10.86
CA SER A 25 -3.66 28.93 10.16
C SER A 25 -2.37 28.42 10.83
N ASN A 26 -2.36 28.24 12.16
CA ASN A 26 -1.21 27.67 12.87
C ASN A 26 -1.21 26.13 12.83
N VAL A 27 -2.37 25.47 12.79
CA VAL A 27 -2.45 24.00 12.69
C VAL A 27 -2.03 23.52 11.30
N GLY A 28 -2.31 24.29 10.25
CA GLY A 28 -1.81 24.00 8.90
C GLY A 28 -0.27 24.00 8.79
N ALA A 29 0.42 24.82 9.59
CA ALA A 29 1.88 24.86 9.64
C ALA A 29 2.48 23.69 10.45
N VAL A 30 1.78 23.22 11.49
CA VAL A 30 2.22 22.07 12.31
C VAL A 30 2.02 20.73 11.58
N LEU A 31 1.03 20.62 10.70
CA LEU A 31 0.81 19.42 9.87
C LEU A 31 1.64 19.40 8.57
N ALA A 32 2.27 20.52 8.20
CA ALA A 32 3.17 20.63 7.03
C ALA A 32 4.65 20.57 7.41
N ALA A 33 4.99 20.56 8.71
CA ALA A 33 6.33 20.23 9.16
C ALA A 33 6.48 18.71 9.13
N ASP A 34 7.13 18.19 8.09
CA ASP A 34 7.67 16.83 8.10
C ASP A 34 8.43 16.62 9.42
N PRO A 35 8.24 15.48 10.13
CA PRO A 35 9.19 15.12 11.16
C PRO A 35 10.55 14.97 10.49
N LEU A 36 11.45 15.91 10.77
CA LEU A 36 12.87 15.82 10.47
C LEU A 36 13.36 14.43 10.89
N ILE A 37 13.58 13.56 9.91
CA ILE A 37 14.35 12.34 10.10
C ILE A 37 15.78 12.80 10.38
N PRO A 38 16.32 12.62 11.60
CA PRO A 38 17.72 12.95 11.84
C PRO A 38 18.61 12.07 10.96
N GLY A 39 19.59 12.71 10.32
CA GLY A 39 20.53 12.08 9.41
C GLY A 39 21.22 10.87 10.04
N SER A 40 21.28 9.79 9.25
CA SER A 40 21.91 8.52 9.56
C SER A 40 23.44 8.61 9.44
N ASP A 41 24.08 9.45 10.23
CA ASP A 41 25.53 9.41 10.44
C ASP A 41 25.78 9.16 11.94
N ASP A 42 25.75 7.89 12.34
CA ASP A 42 26.54 7.34 13.45
C ASP A 42 26.37 5.81 13.48
N MET A 43 27.20 5.13 12.69
CA MET A 43 27.48 3.72 12.89
C MET A 43 28.38 3.56 14.13
N VAL A 44 27.80 3.09 15.23
CA VAL A 44 28.56 2.55 16.36
C VAL A 44 28.43 1.03 16.36
N ILE A 45 29.57 0.35 16.34
CA ILE A 45 29.69 -1.12 16.37
C ILE A 45 29.72 -1.61 17.83
N ALA A 46 29.04 -2.76 18.04
CA ALA A 46 29.17 -3.82 19.07
C ALA A 46 28.34 -3.72 20.38
N PRO A 47 28.10 -4.86 21.10
CA PRO A 47 28.24 -6.28 20.74
C PRO A 47 26.94 -7.11 20.88
N ALA A 48 27.01 -8.37 20.43
CA ALA A 48 25.98 -9.41 20.48
C ALA A 48 25.54 -9.77 21.91
N ASP A 49 24.32 -10.31 22.01
CA ASP A 49 23.73 -11.00 23.18
C ASP A 49 22.79 -10.17 24.09
N TYR A 50 21.68 -9.68 23.51
CA TYR A 50 20.46 -9.48 24.28
C TYR A 50 19.26 -10.08 23.54
N GLU A 51 18.67 -11.10 24.15
CA GLU A 51 17.39 -11.70 23.75
C GLU A 51 16.27 -10.71 24.09
N ILE A 52 15.66 -10.12 23.06
CA ILE A 52 14.50 -9.25 23.22
C ILE A 52 13.30 -10.15 23.47
N VAL A 53 12.95 -10.34 24.75
CA VAL A 53 11.65 -10.91 25.13
C VAL A 53 10.60 -9.79 24.95
N PRO A 54 9.57 -9.96 24.10
CA PRO A 54 8.51 -8.99 24.01
C PRO A 54 7.74 -8.97 25.33
N ILE A 55 7.74 -7.82 25.99
CA ILE A 55 6.81 -7.55 27.10
C ILE A 55 5.45 -7.31 26.44
N ASP A 56 4.58 -8.31 26.53
CA ASP A 56 3.15 -8.19 26.26
C ASP A 56 2.53 -7.35 27.38
N ASP A 57 2.66 -6.03 27.26
CA ASP A 57 1.71 -5.14 27.92
C ASP A 57 0.44 -5.18 27.08
N GLY A 58 -0.68 -5.59 27.68
CA GLY A 58 -1.96 -5.75 27.00
C GLY A 58 -2.60 -4.42 26.59
N THR A 59 -1.82 -3.48 26.06
CA THR A 59 -2.31 -2.22 25.53
C THR A 59 -2.65 -2.42 24.06
N GLU A 60 -3.94 -2.60 23.77
CA GLU A 60 -4.44 -2.51 22.40
C GLU A 60 -3.94 -1.20 21.79
N ILE A 61 -3.00 -1.30 20.86
CA ILE A 61 -2.61 -0.19 20.00
C ILE A 61 -3.83 0.04 19.11
N ILE A 62 -4.74 0.90 19.58
CA ILE A 62 -5.76 1.49 18.72
C ILE A 62 -4.97 2.30 17.70
N GLU A 63 -4.81 1.75 16.49
CA GLU A 63 -4.26 2.49 15.36
C GLU A 63 -5.06 3.78 15.24
N ASN A 64 -4.43 4.90 15.64
CA ASN A 64 -5.00 6.23 15.58
C ASN A 64 -5.23 6.57 14.11
N THR A 65 -6.37 6.16 13.58
CA THR A 65 -6.79 6.53 12.24
C THR A 65 -6.91 8.06 12.23
N PRO A 66 -6.42 8.77 11.21
CA PRO A 66 -6.51 10.24 11.14
C PRO A 66 -7.92 10.80 11.34
N LEU A 67 -8.95 9.98 11.11
CA LEU A 67 -10.35 10.28 11.33
C LEU A 67 -10.74 10.27 12.82
N LEU A 68 -10.18 9.36 13.62
CA LEU A 68 -10.40 9.28 15.07
C LEU A 68 -9.78 10.48 15.78
N SER A 69 -8.56 10.88 15.41
CA SER A 69 -7.91 12.07 15.96
C SER A 69 -8.66 13.36 15.59
N LEU A 70 -9.20 13.46 14.37
CA LEU A 70 -10.06 14.58 13.94
C LEU A 70 -11.39 14.63 14.69
N LEU A 71 -12.03 13.48 14.92
CA LEU A 71 -13.29 13.41 15.67
C LEU A 71 -13.09 13.74 17.15
N LEU A 72 -12.01 13.25 17.76
CA LEU A 72 -11.64 13.58 19.14
C LEU A 72 -11.37 15.09 19.28
N TRP A 73 -10.58 15.66 18.37
CA TRP A 73 -10.30 17.10 18.36
C TRP A 73 -11.57 17.94 18.25
N ARG A 74 -12.54 17.53 17.41
CA ARG A 74 -13.84 18.20 17.31
C ARG A 74 -14.58 18.23 18.64
N THR A 75 -14.57 17.13 19.40
CA THR A 75 -15.26 17.07 20.69
C THR A 75 -14.59 17.92 21.77
N GLU A 76 -13.26 17.99 21.77
CA GLU A 76 -12.47 18.81 22.70
C GLU A 76 -12.63 20.32 22.42
N VAL A 77 -12.62 20.74 21.16
CA VAL A 77 -12.82 22.14 20.80
C VAL A 77 -14.22 22.62 21.19
N LEU A 78 -15.25 21.82 20.95
CA LEU A 78 -16.62 22.18 21.31
C LEU A 78 -16.84 22.22 22.84
N SER A 79 -16.21 21.30 23.59
CA SER A 79 -16.30 21.31 25.05
C SER A 79 -15.53 22.48 25.68
N PHE A 80 -14.39 22.87 25.09
CA PHE A 80 -13.65 24.06 25.48
C PHE A 80 -14.45 25.35 25.25
N ILE A 81 -15.12 25.48 24.09
CA ILE A 81 -16.02 26.60 23.79
C ILE A 81 -17.19 26.65 24.78
N ASP A 82 -17.83 25.51 25.11
CA ASP A 82 -18.90 25.48 26.12
C ASP A 82 -18.40 25.90 27.51
N SER A 83 -17.19 25.46 27.89
CA SER A 83 -16.56 25.79 29.19
C SER A 83 -16.31 27.28 29.36
N LEU A 84 -15.76 27.96 28.35
CA LEU A 84 -15.44 29.40 28.40
C LEU A 84 -16.65 30.30 28.65
N TRP A 85 -17.85 29.86 28.27
CA TRP A 85 -19.06 30.68 28.30
C TRP A 85 -20.08 30.22 29.34
N ARG A 86 -19.74 29.20 30.14
CA ARG A 86 -20.63 28.53 31.10
C ARG A 86 -21.26 29.49 32.11
N ASP A 87 -20.49 30.44 32.61
CA ASP A 87 -20.91 31.37 33.68
C ASP A 87 -21.26 32.77 33.15
N THR A 88 -21.46 32.89 31.83
CA THR A 88 -21.80 34.17 31.20
C THR A 88 -23.30 34.29 30.95
N PRO A 89 -23.87 35.51 30.94
CA PRO A 89 -25.26 35.73 30.55
C PRO A 89 -25.55 35.42 29.07
N TYR A 90 -24.52 35.05 28.30
CA TYR A 90 -24.61 34.71 26.88
C TYR A 90 -24.60 33.20 26.62
N ARG A 91 -24.58 32.37 27.67
CA ARG A 91 -24.51 30.90 27.59
C ARG A 91 -25.53 30.32 26.61
N ASP A 92 -26.78 30.75 26.68
CA ASP A 92 -27.85 30.21 25.84
C ASP A 92 -27.65 30.55 24.35
N ILE A 93 -27.06 31.71 24.05
CA ILE A 93 -26.75 32.13 22.68
C ILE A 93 -25.55 31.34 22.15
N VAL A 94 -24.53 31.14 22.97
CA VAL A 94 -23.35 30.35 22.60
C VAL A 94 -23.76 28.89 22.32
N ARG A 95 -24.55 28.30 23.21
CA ARG A 95 -25.01 26.91 23.09
C ARG A 95 -25.94 26.68 21.90
N ASN A 96 -26.87 27.59 21.64
CA ASN A 96 -27.89 27.40 20.61
C ASN A 96 -27.49 27.94 19.22
N SER A 97 -26.47 28.80 19.13
CA SER A 97 -26.10 29.41 17.85
C SER A 97 -24.62 29.26 17.50
N VAL A 98 -23.70 29.48 18.46
CA VAL A 98 -22.27 29.46 18.15
C VAL A 98 -21.76 28.03 18.00
N ILE A 99 -22.06 27.13 18.94
CA ILE A 99 -21.68 25.71 18.88
C ILE A 99 -22.18 24.99 17.60
N PRO A 100 -23.47 25.10 17.20
CA PRO A 100 -23.93 24.45 15.97
C PRO A 100 -23.31 25.07 14.72
N PHE A 101 -23.06 26.38 14.71
CA PHE A 101 -22.40 27.05 13.59
C PHE A 101 -20.93 26.62 13.46
N THR A 102 -20.16 26.60 14.54
CA THR A 102 -18.77 26.12 14.52
C THR A 102 -18.69 24.64 14.18
N ALA A 103 -19.60 23.81 14.71
CA ALA A 103 -19.69 22.41 14.35
C ALA A 103 -20.03 22.20 12.86
N ALA A 104 -20.88 23.05 12.28
CA ALA A 104 -21.20 23.01 10.85
C ALA A 104 -20.02 23.47 9.98
N VAL A 105 -19.32 24.55 10.36
CA VAL A 105 -18.14 25.05 9.64
C VAL A 105 -17.01 24.03 9.70
N LEU A 106 -16.68 23.50 10.89
CA LEU A 106 -15.67 22.46 11.07
C LEU A 106 -16.06 21.16 10.34
N GLY A 107 -17.34 20.77 10.41
CA GLY A 107 -17.85 19.64 9.64
C GLY A 107 -17.72 19.83 8.13
N PHE A 108 -17.97 21.06 7.65
CA PHE A 108 -17.86 21.42 6.24
C PHE A 108 -16.40 21.52 5.77
N SER A 109 -15.47 22.01 6.59
CA SER A 109 -14.04 22.03 6.26
C SER A 109 -13.44 20.62 6.26
N ILE A 110 -13.82 19.75 7.20
CA ILE A 110 -13.49 18.31 7.15
C ILE A 110 -14.07 17.68 5.89
N PHE A 111 -15.34 17.98 5.55
CA PHE A 111 -15.96 17.52 4.31
C PHE A 111 -15.25 18.05 3.05
N ILE A 112 -14.79 19.30 3.02
CA ILE A 112 -13.99 19.86 1.92
C ILE A 112 -12.65 19.15 1.80
N VAL A 113 -11.94 18.87 2.90
CA VAL A 113 -10.67 18.14 2.88
C VAL A 113 -10.88 16.71 2.39
N PHE A 114 -11.96 16.05 2.83
CA PHE A 114 -12.34 14.72 2.35
C PHE A 114 -12.78 14.69 0.88
N THR A 115 -13.51 15.71 0.43
CA THR A 115 -13.97 15.81 -0.96
C THR A 115 -12.87 16.29 -1.92
N ARG A 116 -11.94 17.14 -1.48
CA ARG A 116 -10.73 17.51 -2.24
C ARG A 116 -9.75 16.35 -2.41
N ARG A 117 -9.90 15.26 -1.66
CA ARG A 117 -9.17 14.00 -1.88
C ARG A 117 -9.63 13.23 -3.12
N LYS A 118 -10.66 13.69 -3.85
CA LYS A 118 -11.08 13.09 -5.13
C LYS A 118 -11.00 14.08 -6.28
N TYR A 119 -10.02 13.79 -7.14
CA TYR A 119 -9.97 13.86 -8.60
C TYR A 119 -8.73 14.62 -9.08
N PRO A 120 -7.73 13.85 -9.54
CA PRO A 120 -7.31 14.08 -10.90
C PRO A 120 -7.45 12.75 -11.63
N GLU A 121 -8.39 12.67 -12.58
CA GLU A 121 -8.08 12.00 -13.84
C GLU A 121 -9.24 12.08 -14.83
N LYS A 122 -9.05 12.94 -15.83
CA LYS A 122 -9.72 12.83 -17.12
C LYS A 122 -8.75 12.98 -18.29
N ASN A 123 -7.44 12.87 -18.04
CA ASN A 123 -6.47 12.77 -19.12
C ASN A 123 -5.97 11.32 -19.18
N PRO A 124 -6.47 10.49 -20.12
CA PRO A 124 -5.97 9.12 -20.31
C PRO A 124 -4.49 9.09 -20.70
N GLU A 125 -3.92 10.21 -21.15
CA GLU A 125 -2.50 10.34 -21.48
C GLU A 125 -1.61 10.63 -20.27
N SER A 126 -2.15 10.79 -19.06
CA SER A 126 -1.33 10.99 -17.87
C SER A 126 -0.47 9.75 -17.57
N THR A 127 0.76 9.97 -17.12
CA THR A 127 1.64 8.89 -16.62
C THR A 127 0.97 7.98 -15.58
N PRO A 128 0.28 8.49 -14.53
CA PRO A 128 -0.44 7.63 -13.58
C PRO A 128 -1.55 6.77 -14.22
N ALA A 129 -2.32 7.32 -15.17
CA ALA A 129 -3.34 6.54 -15.89
C ALA A 129 -2.71 5.44 -16.74
N LYS A 130 -1.60 5.74 -17.43
CA LYS A 130 -0.84 4.74 -18.22
C LYS A 130 -0.26 3.64 -17.34
N ILE A 131 0.34 3.98 -16.19
CA ILE A 131 0.84 3.01 -15.21
C ILE A 131 -0.28 2.12 -14.69
N LEU A 132 -1.42 2.71 -14.31
CA LEU A 132 -2.56 1.94 -13.81
C LEU A 132 -3.15 1.03 -14.90
N ALA A 133 -3.26 1.52 -16.14
CA ALA A 133 -3.71 0.70 -17.26
C ALA A 133 -2.75 -0.47 -17.52
N TYR A 134 -1.44 -0.21 -17.51
CA TYR A 134 -0.41 -1.23 -17.67
C TYR A 134 -0.50 -2.30 -16.58
N ILE A 135 -0.59 -1.92 -15.30
CA ILE A 135 -0.70 -2.87 -14.17
C ILE A 135 -2.01 -3.69 -14.21
N ARG A 136 -3.08 -3.12 -14.77
CA ARG A 136 -4.35 -3.85 -14.98
C ARG A 136 -4.25 -4.90 -16.09
N GLN A 137 -3.42 -4.66 -17.09
CA GLN A 137 -3.19 -5.58 -18.20
C GLN A 137 -2.15 -6.64 -17.82
N HIS A 138 -1.10 -6.24 -17.10
CA HIS A 138 0.02 -7.09 -16.73
C HIS A 138 0.11 -7.23 -15.20
N LYS A 139 -0.53 -8.28 -14.69
CA LYS A 139 -0.54 -8.60 -13.25
C LYS A 139 0.88 -8.88 -12.75
N PHE A 140 1.19 -8.45 -11.53
CA PHE A 140 2.50 -8.61 -10.89
C PHE A 140 3.66 -8.15 -11.77
N SER A 141 3.56 -6.93 -12.31
CA SER A 141 4.65 -6.32 -13.05
C SER A 141 5.68 -5.72 -12.10
N SER A 142 6.98 -5.90 -12.38
CA SER A 142 8.05 -5.20 -11.67
C SER A 142 8.16 -3.74 -12.11
N GLN A 143 8.76 -2.88 -11.28
CA GLN A 143 8.98 -1.46 -11.64
C GLN A 143 9.71 -1.32 -12.98
N LYS A 144 10.67 -2.21 -13.26
CA LYS A 144 11.42 -2.22 -14.51
C LYS A 144 10.49 -2.45 -15.71
N GLN A 145 9.64 -3.47 -15.66
CA GLN A 145 8.68 -3.76 -16.73
C GLN A 145 7.71 -2.59 -16.95
N ILE A 146 7.26 -1.95 -15.87
CA ILE A 146 6.35 -0.79 -15.95
C ILE A 146 7.06 0.41 -16.60
N VAL A 147 8.32 0.66 -16.23
CA VAL A 147 9.16 1.70 -16.86
C VAL A 147 9.29 1.46 -18.36
N ASP A 148 9.62 0.22 -18.74
CA ASP A 148 9.83 -0.17 -20.13
C ASP A 148 8.50 -0.09 -20.92
N GLY A 149 7.38 -0.52 -20.33
CA GLY A 149 6.08 -0.57 -21.00
C GLY A 149 5.32 0.76 -21.07
N VAL A 150 5.56 1.70 -20.16
CA VAL A 150 4.92 3.03 -20.13
C VAL A 150 5.83 4.13 -20.70
N GLU A 151 7.05 3.76 -21.13
CA GLU A 151 8.04 4.68 -21.72
C GLU A 151 8.27 5.93 -20.85
N SER A 152 8.40 5.73 -19.54
CA SER A 152 8.52 6.81 -18.55
C SER A 152 9.76 6.67 -17.69
N SER A 153 10.28 7.77 -17.15
CA SER A 153 11.50 7.72 -16.34
C SER A 153 11.30 6.93 -15.04
N ARG A 154 12.35 6.22 -14.59
CA ARG A 154 12.32 5.40 -13.37
C ARG A 154 11.84 6.17 -12.14
N GLY A 155 12.30 7.42 -11.97
CA GLY A 155 11.92 8.28 -10.85
C GLY A 155 10.45 8.71 -10.91
N SER A 156 9.95 9.04 -12.10
CA SER A 156 8.53 9.37 -12.31
C SER A 156 7.65 8.14 -11.97
N VAL A 157 8.01 6.97 -12.50
CA VAL A 157 7.29 5.72 -12.22
C VAL A 157 7.32 5.39 -10.73
N ALA A 158 8.47 5.47 -10.06
CA ALA A 158 8.58 5.23 -8.61
C ALA A 158 7.62 6.13 -7.81
N TYR A 159 7.65 7.43 -8.10
CA TYR A 159 6.78 8.41 -7.45
C TYR A 159 5.30 8.09 -7.67
N GLN A 160 4.90 7.80 -8.91
CA GLN A 160 3.51 7.48 -9.23
C GLN A 160 3.06 6.15 -8.61
N LEU A 161 3.92 5.12 -8.58
CA LEU A 161 3.60 3.85 -7.93
C LEU A 161 3.33 4.04 -6.44
N HIS A 162 4.22 4.74 -5.73
CA HIS A 162 4.04 5.07 -4.32
C HIS A 162 2.73 5.83 -4.07
N ARG A 163 2.42 6.82 -4.93
CA ARG A 163 1.17 7.56 -4.87
C ARG A 163 -0.06 6.67 -5.13
N LEU A 164 -0.03 5.80 -6.13
CA LEU A 164 -1.13 4.89 -6.46
C LEU A 164 -1.36 3.85 -5.35
N GLN A 165 -0.33 3.45 -4.61
CA GLN A 165 -0.44 2.63 -3.41
C GLN A 165 -1.13 3.39 -2.25
N ILE A 166 -0.76 4.64 -1.99
CA ILE A 166 -1.43 5.49 -0.99
C ILE A 166 -2.92 5.67 -1.35
N GLU A 167 -3.22 5.82 -2.64
CA GLU A 167 -4.59 5.90 -3.15
C GLU A 167 -5.32 4.54 -3.18
N GLN A 168 -4.67 3.45 -2.75
CA GLN A 168 -5.19 2.07 -2.74
C GLN A 168 -5.70 1.60 -4.12
N LYS A 169 -5.12 2.13 -5.19
CA LYS A 169 -5.44 1.74 -6.57
C LYS A 169 -4.62 0.55 -7.05
N ILE A 170 -3.47 0.31 -6.41
CA ILE A 170 -2.59 -0.82 -6.66
C ILE A 170 -2.06 -1.37 -5.33
N PHE A 171 -1.63 -2.61 -5.37
CA PHE A 171 -1.04 -3.37 -4.28
C PHE A 171 0.35 -3.82 -4.69
N ALA A 172 1.22 -4.09 -3.72
CA ALA A 172 2.59 -4.52 -3.95
C ALA A 172 2.90 -5.79 -3.15
N ALA A 173 3.67 -6.68 -3.76
CA ALA A 173 4.25 -7.85 -3.10
C ALA A 173 5.76 -7.87 -3.31
N GLU A 174 6.51 -8.20 -2.28
CA GLU A 174 7.94 -8.38 -2.36
C GLU A 174 8.29 -9.86 -2.54
N VAL A 175 9.06 -10.17 -3.58
CA VAL A 175 9.55 -11.52 -3.87
C VAL A 175 11.04 -11.42 -4.19
N ASN A 176 11.86 -12.13 -3.41
CA ASN A 176 13.33 -12.17 -3.60
C ASN A 176 13.98 -10.77 -3.71
N GLY A 177 13.55 -9.83 -2.86
CA GLY A 177 14.05 -8.44 -2.84
C GLY A 177 13.59 -7.59 -4.02
N ARG A 178 12.62 -8.04 -4.81
CA ARG A 178 11.98 -7.29 -5.90
C ARG A 178 10.51 -7.05 -5.60
N THR A 179 10.04 -5.84 -5.87
CA THR A 179 8.63 -5.47 -5.69
C THR A 179 7.86 -5.66 -7.01
N TYR A 180 6.72 -6.33 -6.91
CA TYR A 180 5.78 -6.58 -7.99
C TYR A 180 4.43 -5.93 -7.68
N TYR A 181 3.81 -5.34 -8.68
CA TYR A 181 2.59 -4.54 -8.52
C TYR A 181 1.38 -5.20 -9.17
N SER A 182 0.23 -5.12 -8.50
CA SER A 182 -1.06 -5.65 -8.96
C SER A 182 -2.16 -4.61 -8.76
N ALA A 183 -3.14 -4.56 -9.66
CA ALA A 183 -4.34 -3.74 -9.48
C ALA A 183 -5.35 -4.37 -8.50
N HIS A 184 -5.18 -5.66 -8.21
CA HIS A 184 -6.04 -6.43 -7.31
C HIS A 184 -5.34 -6.70 -5.98
N PRO A 185 -6.09 -6.77 -4.86
CA PRO A 185 -5.55 -7.19 -3.58
C PRO A 185 -4.75 -8.48 -3.71
N ILE A 186 -3.65 -8.56 -2.96
CA ILE A 186 -2.74 -9.71 -3.00
C ILE A 186 -2.92 -10.44 -1.68
N ASP A 187 -3.37 -11.69 -1.76
CA ASP A 187 -3.44 -12.55 -0.59
C ASP A 187 -2.02 -12.92 -0.13
N GLN A 188 -1.77 -12.85 1.17
CA GLN A 188 -0.44 -13.09 1.75
C GLN A 188 0.09 -14.51 1.45
N GLU A 189 -0.81 -15.47 1.29
CA GLU A 189 -0.50 -16.87 0.97
C GLU A 189 -0.40 -17.13 -0.54
N SER A 190 -0.69 -16.13 -1.39
CA SER A 190 -0.70 -16.30 -2.84
C SER A 190 0.69 -16.65 -3.38
N LEU A 191 0.74 -17.69 -4.22
CA LEU A 191 1.94 -18.06 -4.97
C LEU A 191 2.07 -17.28 -6.29
N GLU A 192 1.04 -16.55 -6.72
CA GLU A 192 1.06 -15.86 -8.01
C GLU A 192 2.25 -14.89 -8.15
N PRO A 193 2.55 -13.97 -7.20
CA PRO A 193 3.70 -13.07 -7.35
C PRO A 193 5.02 -13.84 -7.53
N VAL A 194 5.14 -14.99 -6.85
CA VAL A 194 6.33 -15.85 -6.92
C VAL A 194 6.42 -16.52 -8.28
N ILE A 195 5.33 -17.07 -8.80
CA ILE A 195 5.26 -17.68 -10.12
C ILE A 195 5.60 -16.63 -11.19
N TYR A 196 5.01 -15.44 -11.15
CA TYR A 196 5.34 -14.35 -12.09
C TYR A 196 6.83 -14.00 -12.06
N SER A 197 7.45 -13.93 -10.88
CA SER A 197 8.89 -13.65 -10.76
C SER A 197 9.78 -14.69 -11.45
N ILE A 198 9.38 -15.97 -11.45
CA ILE A 198 10.09 -17.07 -12.09
C ILE A 198 9.88 -17.07 -13.60
N LEU A 199 8.70 -16.65 -14.04
CA LEU A 199 8.37 -16.53 -15.45
C LEU A 199 9.10 -15.36 -16.14
N GLU A 200 9.67 -14.41 -15.39
CA GLU A 200 10.50 -13.33 -15.96
C GLU A 200 11.83 -13.83 -16.56
N ASN A 201 12.42 -14.89 -15.99
CA ASN A 201 13.69 -15.43 -16.46
C ASN A 201 13.46 -16.65 -17.35
N GLU A 202 13.95 -16.60 -18.58
CA GLU A 202 13.68 -17.64 -19.59
C GLU A 202 14.14 -19.04 -19.18
N THR A 203 15.23 -19.17 -18.41
CA THR A 203 15.68 -20.49 -17.93
C THR A 203 14.76 -21.02 -16.85
N THR A 204 14.43 -20.22 -15.83
CA THR A 204 13.54 -20.65 -14.74
C THR A 204 12.11 -20.89 -15.26
N LYS A 205 11.64 -20.06 -16.18
CA LYS A 205 10.39 -20.25 -16.94
C LYS A 205 10.38 -21.57 -17.70
N SER A 206 11.45 -21.89 -18.43
CA SER A 206 11.57 -23.15 -19.17
C SER A 206 11.52 -24.37 -18.23
N ILE A 207 12.23 -24.31 -17.10
CA ILE A 207 12.19 -25.37 -16.07
C ILE A 207 10.78 -25.51 -15.49
N PHE A 208 10.16 -24.41 -15.07
CA PHE A 208 8.83 -24.40 -14.47
C PHE A 208 7.77 -24.96 -15.42
N LYS A 209 7.75 -24.51 -16.68
CA LYS A 209 6.82 -25.02 -17.70
C LYS A 209 7.07 -26.50 -18.04
N THR A 210 8.34 -26.93 -18.07
CA THR A 210 8.67 -28.35 -18.27
C THR A 210 8.08 -29.20 -17.16
N LEU A 211 8.24 -28.79 -15.90
CA LEU A 211 7.69 -29.52 -14.74
C LEU A 211 6.17 -29.48 -14.66
N TYR A 212 5.54 -28.44 -15.20
CA TYR A 212 4.08 -28.37 -15.34
C TYR A 212 3.54 -29.39 -16.34
N LEU A 213 4.18 -29.49 -17.52
CA LEU A 213 3.76 -30.41 -18.59
C LEU A 213 4.15 -31.86 -18.32
N HIS A 214 5.31 -32.06 -17.67
CA HIS A 214 5.92 -33.35 -17.40
C HIS A 214 6.37 -33.39 -15.94
N PRO A 215 5.49 -33.80 -15.01
CA PRO A 215 5.86 -33.97 -13.61
C PRO A 215 6.76 -35.19 -13.43
N ASN A 216 7.41 -35.26 -12.27
CA ASN A 216 8.29 -36.34 -11.81
C ASN A 216 9.48 -36.56 -12.75
N LEU A 217 10.15 -35.47 -13.12
CA LEU A 217 11.37 -35.54 -13.93
C LEU A 217 12.62 -35.49 -13.07
N THR A 218 13.62 -36.24 -13.48
CA THR A 218 14.98 -36.11 -12.95
C THR A 218 15.64 -34.85 -13.50
N ARG A 219 16.68 -34.37 -12.82
CA ARG A 219 17.52 -33.27 -13.32
C ARG A 219 18.05 -33.54 -14.73
N HIS A 220 18.44 -34.77 -15.03
CA HIS A 220 18.97 -35.12 -16.36
C HIS A 220 17.91 -35.03 -17.45
N GLU A 221 16.68 -35.47 -17.19
CA GLU A 221 15.59 -35.33 -18.16
C GLU A 221 15.23 -33.87 -18.40
N ILE A 222 15.14 -33.06 -17.33
CA ILE A 222 14.92 -31.61 -17.45
C ILE A 222 16.00 -30.99 -18.34
N THR A 223 17.28 -31.33 -18.12
CA THR A 223 18.39 -30.81 -18.94
C THR A 223 18.27 -31.20 -20.41
N GLY A 224 17.83 -32.44 -20.68
CA GLY A 224 17.60 -32.93 -22.03
C GLY A 224 16.49 -32.19 -22.75
N ILE A 225 15.42 -31.83 -22.04
CA ILE A 225 14.26 -31.13 -22.60
C ILE A 225 14.60 -29.65 -22.87
N ILE A 226 15.18 -28.94 -21.90
CA ILE A 226 15.37 -27.48 -22.02
C ILE A 226 16.70 -27.08 -22.69
N GLY A 227 17.59 -28.04 -22.93
CA GLY A 227 18.89 -27.79 -23.58
C GLY A 227 19.86 -26.93 -22.76
N LYS A 228 19.82 -27.02 -21.42
CA LYS A 228 20.75 -26.33 -20.50
C LYS A 228 21.66 -27.33 -19.79
N SER A 229 22.79 -26.86 -19.29
CA SER A 229 23.72 -27.72 -18.56
C SER A 229 23.11 -28.22 -17.23
N PRO A 230 23.51 -29.41 -16.75
CA PRO A 230 23.07 -29.93 -15.45
C PRO A 230 23.31 -28.99 -14.27
N ASP A 231 24.44 -28.28 -14.26
CA ASP A 231 24.78 -27.34 -13.19
C ASP A 231 23.88 -26.10 -13.21
N THR A 232 23.55 -25.58 -14.40
CA THR A 232 22.60 -24.47 -14.53
C THR A 232 21.21 -24.88 -14.06
N VAL A 233 20.74 -26.07 -14.44
CA VAL A 233 19.44 -26.58 -13.98
C VAL A 233 19.44 -26.78 -12.47
N TYR A 234 20.48 -27.40 -11.92
CA TYR A 234 20.62 -27.58 -10.47
C TYR A 234 20.61 -26.25 -9.72
N PHE A 235 21.38 -25.26 -10.20
CA PHE A 235 21.41 -23.92 -9.61
C PHE A 235 20.03 -23.30 -9.56
N HIS A 236 19.25 -23.40 -10.64
CA HIS A 236 17.91 -22.85 -10.67
C HIS A 236 16.94 -23.64 -9.77
N LEU A 237 16.89 -24.98 -9.86
CA LEU A 237 16.03 -25.80 -9.01
C LEU A 237 16.27 -25.53 -7.51
N LYS A 238 17.53 -25.37 -7.10
CA LYS A 238 17.88 -25.06 -5.71
C LYS A 238 17.43 -23.67 -5.25
N ASN A 239 17.28 -22.73 -6.17
CA ASN A 239 16.89 -21.34 -5.90
C ASN A 239 15.40 -21.08 -6.16
N PHE A 240 14.61 -22.09 -6.51
CA PHE A 240 13.16 -21.95 -6.51
C PHE A 240 12.66 -21.74 -5.07
N ASP A 241 11.57 -20.99 -4.92
CA ASP A 241 10.84 -20.94 -3.66
C ASP A 241 10.38 -22.37 -3.32
N GLY A 242 10.66 -22.82 -2.09
CA GLY A 242 10.37 -24.19 -1.64
C GLY A 242 8.90 -24.56 -1.71
N ARG A 243 7.99 -23.58 -1.78
CA ARG A 243 6.55 -23.82 -1.96
C ARG A 243 6.18 -24.24 -3.37
N LEU A 244 7.06 -24.06 -4.35
CA LEU A 244 6.75 -24.30 -5.76
C LEU A 244 7.07 -25.70 -6.23
N LEU A 245 8.00 -26.38 -5.56
CA LEU A 245 8.52 -27.68 -5.98
C LEU A 245 8.21 -28.75 -4.94
N THR A 246 7.97 -29.96 -5.43
CA THR A 246 8.03 -31.19 -4.65
C THR A 246 9.22 -32.00 -5.14
N GLU A 247 10.08 -32.41 -4.21
CA GLU A 247 11.24 -33.26 -4.48
C GLU A 247 11.04 -34.61 -3.81
N VAL A 248 11.11 -35.68 -4.60
CA VAL A 248 10.99 -37.07 -4.12
C VAL A 248 12.28 -37.81 -4.43
N LYS A 249 12.83 -38.52 -3.43
CA LYS A 249 14.04 -39.31 -3.60
C LYS A 249 13.69 -40.80 -3.64
N GLU A 250 13.93 -41.43 -4.78
CA GLU A 250 13.72 -42.88 -4.99
C GLU A 250 15.03 -43.50 -5.48
N GLU A 251 15.47 -44.57 -4.82
CA GLU A 251 16.70 -45.31 -5.18
C GLU A 251 17.96 -44.43 -5.32
N GLY A 252 18.01 -43.31 -4.61
CA GLY A 252 19.13 -42.35 -4.67
C GLY A 252 19.01 -41.29 -5.76
N ILE A 253 17.97 -41.34 -6.59
CA ILE A 253 17.66 -40.39 -7.66
C ILE A 253 16.58 -39.42 -7.17
N TYR A 254 16.75 -38.13 -7.50
CA TYR A 254 15.77 -37.09 -7.18
C TYR A 254 14.86 -36.82 -8.38
N TYR A 255 13.56 -36.83 -8.11
CA TYR A 255 12.48 -36.50 -9.04
C TYR A 255 11.82 -35.20 -8.60
N TYR A 256 11.62 -34.30 -9.56
CA TYR A 256 11.07 -32.97 -9.34
C TYR A 256 9.70 -32.86 -9.99
N SER A 257 8.78 -32.21 -9.28
CA SER A 257 7.43 -31.86 -9.73
C SER A 257 7.08 -30.47 -9.22
N LEU A 258 6.12 -29.80 -9.86
CA LEU A 258 5.48 -28.66 -9.21
C LEU A 258 4.67 -29.14 -7.99
N SER A 259 4.65 -28.35 -6.93
CA SER A 259 3.74 -28.61 -5.81
C SER A 259 2.27 -28.52 -6.27
N PRO A 260 1.33 -29.21 -5.60
CA PRO A 260 -0.09 -29.12 -5.95
C PRO A 260 -0.60 -27.67 -5.98
N ASP A 261 -0.18 -26.86 -5.00
CA ASP A 261 -0.59 -25.45 -4.90
C ASP A 261 -0.02 -24.59 -6.02
N ALA A 262 1.24 -24.81 -6.40
CA ALA A 262 1.86 -24.09 -7.52
C ALA A 262 1.26 -24.49 -8.86
N ASN A 263 0.92 -25.77 -9.03
CA ASN A 263 0.25 -26.28 -10.22
C ASN A 263 -1.15 -25.67 -10.36
N ASP A 264 -1.95 -25.70 -9.30
CA ASP A 264 -3.29 -25.09 -9.30
C ASP A 264 -3.25 -23.57 -9.52
N ALA A 265 -2.32 -22.86 -8.86
CA ALA A 265 -2.13 -21.43 -9.05
C ALA A 265 -1.77 -21.10 -10.51
N TYR A 266 -0.80 -21.81 -11.10
CA TYR A 266 -0.42 -21.60 -12.50
C TYR A 266 -1.53 -21.96 -13.48
N PHE A 267 -2.28 -23.04 -13.23
CA PHE A 267 -3.43 -23.42 -14.04
C PHE A 267 -4.52 -22.34 -14.05
N ARG A 268 -4.83 -21.75 -12.88
CA ARG A 268 -5.76 -20.61 -12.77
C ARG A 268 -5.25 -19.37 -13.50
N MET A 269 -3.93 -19.14 -13.50
CA MET A 269 -3.29 -18.07 -14.27
C MET A 269 -3.46 -18.28 -15.78
N GLU A 270 -3.17 -19.48 -16.33
CA GLU A 270 -3.29 -19.75 -17.77
C GLU A 270 -4.72 -19.62 -18.30
N ARG A 271 -5.73 -19.99 -17.49
CA ARG A 271 -7.14 -19.86 -17.87
C ARG A 271 -7.69 -18.44 -17.80
N GLY A 272 -6.93 -17.49 -17.23
CA GLY A 272 -7.39 -16.11 -17.03
C GLY A 272 -8.52 -15.98 -16.02
N GLU A 273 -8.73 -17.00 -15.18
CA GLU A 273 -9.81 -17.04 -14.17
C GLU A 273 -9.54 -16.10 -12.99
N VAL A 274 -8.29 -15.66 -12.82
CA VAL A 274 -7.89 -14.70 -11.78
C VAL A 274 -7.65 -13.31 -12.40
N GLY A 275 -8.72 -12.72 -12.92
CA GLY A 275 -8.88 -11.28 -13.16
C GLY A 275 -7.70 -10.51 -13.77
N GLY A 276 -7.66 -10.42 -15.09
CA GLY A 276 -6.80 -9.49 -15.84
C GLY A 276 -6.04 -10.20 -16.94
N GLY A 277 -6.54 -10.08 -18.17
CA GLY A 277 -6.17 -10.95 -19.28
C GLY A 277 -4.78 -10.71 -19.87
N GLU A 278 -4.06 -11.81 -20.04
CA GLU A 278 -3.39 -12.12 -21.30
C GLU A 278 -3.32 -13.66 -21.41
N ARG A 279 -3.69 -14.21 -22.57
CA ARG A 279 -3.45 -15.64 -22.86
C ARG A 279 -1.95 -15.81 -22.97
N ILE A 280 -1.34 -16.62 -22.10
CA ILE A 280 -0.02 -17.16 -22.36
C ILE A 280 -0.18 -18.07 -23.60
N MET A 281 0.05 -17.53 -24.79
CA MET A 281 0.03 -18.33 -26.01
C MET A 281 1.19 -19.33 -25.93
N ILE A 282 0.84 -20.60 -25.90
CA ILE A 282 1.76 -21.71 -26.13
C ILE A 282 1.93 -21.77 -27.65
N GLU A 283 3.08 -21.30 -28.16
CA GLU A 283 3.50 -21.69 -29.51
C GLU A 283 3.66 -23.21 -29.50
N THR A 284 2.91 -23.86 -30.39
CA THR A 284 2.84 -25.31 -30.61
C THR A 284 3.82 -25.72 -31.69
#